data_AF-A0A6B2UMQ2-F1
#
_entry.id   AF-A0A6B2UMQ2-F1
#
_cell.length_a   1.000
_cell.length_b   1.000
_cell.length_c   1.000
_cell.angle_alpha   90.00
_cell.angle_beta   90.00
_cell.angle_gamma   90.00
#
_symmetry.space_group_name_H-M   'P 1'
#
loop_
_entity.id
_entity.type
_entity.pdbx_description
1 polymer ?
#
loop_
_entity_poly.entity_id
_entity_poly.type
_entity_poly.pdbx_seq_one_letter_code
_entity_poly.pdbx_strand_id
1 'polypeptide(L)'
;MPRSRALSPQEERGAVEEAPPTLEECLRACATHSGKLVAGLDRRRGELAEALRALLALHASRALPAGAPRAERGPVSALLRRAQATATAATTSGPGPLTLDNPLLDALLAVGGKALDCGYEDERALADVVSRCLVALRKGSRAAWRLRGRVLEAQGAYAEAADAYDEYLSRTEEDGFGVRARVAGLRLAAARERDLAGLLAASRPGAEAYRAEPLTETWFDGLEHVDRGELDAAHDRFAGALLGLADRGEWREFQDALGRTLDVSLHDLDSRVTDPGPDAPAARGADGDPRTALNVLLAHYADLARSRQRGPVEDPTFGGAKWLSLGEFRNKIAGRSICLVANSGRVGSGSLGAEIDAYDLVVRFNSYRIDPRATGARTDIHVTIHKHAFNWDQHVDTRLVFGGDVGAWRSSLRNRLVPGAQTHLGDDSLRWPLREIGKVGPEEWPAIPTTGFNTLFLLDFLDVNPVIDLIGFDFYESGAYRTSEAMRMPVTSVHEYSDEKTWVLDRATKVTEHRISLR
;
A
#
# COMPACT_ATOMS: atom_id res chain seq x y z
N MET A 1 -43.80 11.03 -42.75
CA MET A 1 -43.45 9.59 -42.75
C MET A 1 -42.19 9.36 -43.57
N PRO A 2 -41.01 9.22 -42.94
CA PRO A 2 -39.86 8.59 -43.54
C PRO A 2 -39.69 7.14 -43.02
N ARG A 3 -39.14 6.30 -43.89
CA ARG A 3 -39.12 4.84 -43.79
C ARG A 3 -38.18 4.35 -42.68
N SER A 4 -38.73 3.51 -41.81
CA SER A 4 -38.02 2.70 -40.83
C SER A 4 -36.96 1.83 -41.53
N ARG A 5 -35.68 2.08 -41.21
CA ARG A 5 -34.57 1.20 -41.60
C ARG A 5 -34.37 0.27 -40.42
N ALA A 6 -34.86 -0.97 -40.56
CA ALA A 6 -34.69 -2.01 -39.56
C ALA A 6 -33.18 -2.23 -39.32
N LEU A 7 -32.73 -1.94 -38.11
CA LEU A 7 -31.40 -2.27 -37.62
C LEU A 7 -31.35 -3.77 -37.31
N SER A 8 -30.27 -4.40 -37.77
CA SER A 8 -30.00 -5.83 -37.62
C SER A 8 -29.78 -6.21 -36.14
N PRO A 9 -30.06 -7.45 -35.70
CA PRO A 9 -29.96 -7.87 -34.29
C PRO A 9 -28.52 -8.10 -33.79
N GLN A 10 -27.57 -7.25 -34.17
CA GLN A 10 -26.15 -7.45 -33.89
C GLN A 10 -25.48 -6.37 -33.03
N GLU A 11 -26.25 -5.39 -32.52
CA GLU A 11 -25.75 -4.32 -31.65
C GLU A 11 -26.18 -4.45 -30.18
N GLU A 12 -26.45 -5.68 -29.74
CA GLU A 12 -26.58 -6.02 -28.31
C GLU A 12 -25.68 -7.22 -28.00
N ARG A 13 -24.38 -6.99 -27.79
CA ARG A 13 -23.52 -7.91 -27.03
C ARG A 13 -22.54 -7.09 -26.21
N GLY A 14 -22.63 -7.25 -24.89
CA GLY A 14 -21.73 -6.66 -23.91
C GLY A 14 -20.28 -7.08 -24.14
N ALA A 15 -19.40 -6.43 -23.38
CA ALA A 15 -17.96 -6.66 -23.34
C ALA A 15 -17.60 -8.11 -23.72
N VAL A 16 -16.97 -8.28 -24.89
CA VAL A 16 -16.48 -9.57 -25.36
C VAL A 16 -15.43 -10.02 -24.36
N GLU A 17 -15.77 -10.99 -23.51
CA GLU A 17 -14.83 -11.63 -22.60
C GLU A 17 -13.70 -12.23 -23.44
N GLU A 18 -12.53 -11.58 -23.43
CA GLU A 18 -11.38 -11.98 -24.21
C GLU A 18 -10.99 -13.41 -23.84
N ALA A 19 -10.93 -14.31 -24.83
CA ALA A 19 -10.65 -15.72 -24.59
C ALA A 19 -9.34 -15.89 -23.81
N PRO A 20 -9.28 -16.80 -22.80
CA PRO A 20 -8.10 -16.93 -21.97
C PRO A 20 -6.89 -17.37 -22.83
N PRO A 21 -5.69 -16.80 -22.58
CA PRO A 21 -4.52 -17.08 -23.39
C PRO A 21 -4.11 -18.56 -23.27
N THR A 22 -3.82 -19.16 -24.41
CA THR A 22 -3.28 -20.52 -24.50
C THR A 22 -1.89 -20.60 -23.85
N LEU A 23 -1.44 -21.83 -23.53
CA LEU A 23 -0.09 -22.04 -22.97
C LEU A 23 1.00 -21.49 -23.90
N GLU A 24 0.84 -21.67 -25.22
CA GLU A 24 1.81 -21.18 -26.21
C GLU A 24 1.87 -19.65 -26.27
N GLU A 25 0.73 -18.97 -26.20
CA GLU A 25 0.67 -17.51 -26.17
C GLU A 25 1.30 -16.95 -24.89
N CYS A 26 1.03 -17.58 -23.74
CA CYS A 26 1.64 -17.21 -22.46
C CYS A 26 3.17 -17.37 -22.49
N LEU A 27 3.67 -18.50 -23.02
CA LEU A 27 5.11 -18.73 -23.17
C LEU A 27 5.75 -17.75 -24.16
N ARG A 28 5.06 -17.40 -25.25
CA ARG A 28 5.50 -16.38 -26.21
C ARG A 28 5.58 -15.00 -25.58
N ALA A 29 4.61 -14.63 -24.74
CA ALA A 29 4.63 -13.38 -23.98
C ALA A 29 5.83 -13.34 -23.02
N CYS A 30 6.08 -14.43 -22.28
CA CYS A 30 7.25 -14.56 -21.41
C CYS A 30 8.57 -14.44 -22.18
N ALA A 31 8.70 -15.10 -23.34
CA ALA A 31 9.89 -15.02 -24.18
C ALA A 31 10.14 -13.59 -24.71
N THR A 32 9.08 -12.94 -25.17
CA THR A 32 9.14 -11.55 -25.66
C THR A 32 9.58 -10.61 -24.54
N HIS A 33 8.99 -10.74 -23.35
CA HIS A 33 9.33 -9.91 -22.20
C HIS A 33 10.77 -10.14 -21.72
N SER A 34 11.23 -11.40 -21.72
CA SER A 34 12.61 -11.74 -21.38
C SER A 34 13.63 -11.08 -22.31
N GLY A 35 13.29 -10.86 -23.58
CA GLY A 35 14.15 -10.16 -24.54
C GLY A 35 14.21 -8.64 -24.32
N LYS A 36 13.18 -8.06 -23.69
CA LYS A 36 13.11 -6.62 -23.39
C LYS A 36 13.83 -6.24 -22.10
N LEU A 37 13.98 -7.17 -21.15
CA LEU A 37 14.65 -6.91 -19.88
C LEU A 37 16.16 -6.73 -20.10
N VAL A 38 16.58 -5.47 -20.21
CA VAL A 38 17.98 -5.06 -20.18
C VAL A 38 18.49 -5.11 -18.74
N ALA A 39 19.77 -5.44 -18.53
CA ALA A 39 20.42 -5.40 -17.22
C ALA A 39 20.37 -3.97 -16.64
N GLY A 40 19.35 -3.68 -15.86
CA GLY A 40 19.18 -2.44 -15.09
C GLY A 40 19.56 -2.64 -13.62
N LEU A 41 19.73 -1.53 -12.89
CA LEU A 41 20.05 -1.53 -11.46
C LEU A 41 18.86 -1.97 -10.56
N ASP A 42 17.67 -2.18 -11.13
CA ASP A 42 16.49 -2.60 -10.39
C ASP A 42 16.54 -4.09 -10.04
N ARG A 43 16.77 -4.38 -8.76
CA ARG A 43 16.80 -5.74 -8.21
C ARG A 43 15.54 -6.55 -8.57
N ARG A 44 14.35 -5.94 -8.59
CA ARG A 44 13.09 -6.66 -8.87
C ARG A 44 13.00 -7.12 -10.31
N ARG A 45 13.41 -6.26 -11.25
CA ARG A 45 13.54 -6.62 -12.67
C ARG A 45 14.64 -7.67 -12.90
N GLY A 46 15.71 -7.63 -12.11
CA GLY A 46 16.73 -8.69 -12.08
C GLY A 46 16.17 -10.06 -11.70
N GLU A 47 15.39 -10.13 -10.61
CA GLU A 47 14.72 -11.36 -10.15
C GLU A 47 13.70 -11.87 -11.17
N LEU A 48 12.93 -10.98 -11.81
CA LEU A 48 12.04 -11.35 -12.91
C LEU A 48 12.81 -11.92 -14.10
N ALA A 49 13.92 -11.29 -14.49
CA ALA A 49 14.76 -11.77 -15.59
C ALA A 49 15.36 -13.15 -15.31
N GLU A 50 15.69 -13.46 -14.05
CA GLU A 50 16.11 -14.81 -13.65
C GLU A 50 14.97 -15.83 -13.75
N ALA A 51 13.78 -15.49 -13.25
CA ALA A 51 12.60 -16.35 -13.33
C ALA A 51 12.21 -16.66 -14.78
N LEU A 52 12.24 -15.65 -15.65
CA LEU A 52 11.98 -15.80 -17.09
C LEU A 52 13.02 -16.69 -17.77
N ARG A 53 14.31 -16.51 -17.48
CA ARG A 53 15.37 -17.37 -18.00
C ARG A 53 15.20 -18.82 -17.55
N ALA A 54 14.85 -19.05 -16.29
CA ALA A 54 14.59 -20.39 -15.76
C ALA A 54 13.38 -21.06 -16.46
N LEU A 55 12.28 -20.33 -16.64
CA LEU A 55 11.10 -20.79 -17.37
C LEU A 55 11.43 -21.19 -18.82
N LEU A 56 12.14 -20.32 -19.54
CA LEU A 56 12.50 -20.55 -20.94
C LEU A 56 13.49 -21.71 -21.11
N ALA A 57 14.45 -21.85 -20.19
CA ALA A 57 15.37 -22.99 -20.18
C ALA A 57 14.63 -24.31 -19.92
N LEU A 58 13.68 -24.31 -18.98
CA LEU A 58 12.81 -25.46 -18.69
C LEU A 58 11.98 -25.84 -19.92
N HIS A 59 11.36 -24.87 -20.59
CA HIS A 59 10.59 -25.10 -21.79
C HIS A 59 11.45 -25.65 -22.94
N ALA A 60 12.62 -25.04 -23.21
CA ALA A 60 13.55 -25.47 -24.25
C ALA A 60 14.07 -26.89 -24.02
N SER A 61 14.31 -27.29 -22.75
CA SER A 61 14.75 -28.65 -22.41
C SER A 61 13.73 -29.74 -22.76
N ARG A 62 12.45 -29.37 -22.91
CA ARG A 62 11.32 -30.28 -23.18
C ARG A 62 10.90 -30.31 -24.64
N ALA A 63 11.26 -29.29 -25.40
CA ALA A 63 11.09 -29.24 -26.85
C ALA A 63 12.14 -30.09 -27.60
N LEU A 64 13.20 -30.54 -26.93
CA LEU A 64 14.21 -31.43 -27.51
C LEU A 64 13.73 -32.91 -27.46
N PRO A 65 13.76 -33.65 -28.58
CA PRO A 65 13.48 -35.08 -28.56
C PRO A 65 14.48 -35.81 -27.66
N ALA A 66 13.99 -36.80 -26.90
CA ALA A 66 14.84 -37.69 -26.13
C ALA A 66 15.79 -38.44 -27.06
N GLY A 67 17.04 -37.96 -27.18
CA GLY A 67 18.08 -38.60 -27.99
C GLY A 67 19.01 -37.69 -28.80
N ALA A 68 18.82 -36.36 -28.84
CA ALA A 68 19.76 -35.50 -29.56
C ALA A 68 21.11 -35.38 -28.81
N PRO A 69 22.26 -35.54 -29.51
CA PRO A 69 23.57 -35.50 -28.88
C PRO A 69 23.82 -34.14 -28.22
N ARG A 70 24.41 -34.20 -27.02
CA ARG A 70 24.71 -33.07 -26.15
C ARG A 70 25.89 -32.27 -26.72
N ALA A 71 25.64 -31.52 -27.80
CA ALA A 71 26.65 -30.64 -28.39
C ALA A 71 26.96 -29.47 -27.46
N GLU A 72 28.23 -29.06 -27.50
CA GLU A 72 28.96 -28.28 -26.50
C GLU A 72 28.31 -26.95 -26.11
N ARG A 73 28.52 -26.59 -24.83
CA ARG A 73 28.09 -25.33 -24.22
C ARG A 73 28.78 -24.14 -24.92
N GLY A 74 28.02 -23.42 -25.75
CA GLY A 74 28.35 -22.09 -26.30
C GLY A 74 27.19 -21.10 -26.07
N PRO A 75 27.43 -19.77 -26.14
CA PRO A 75 26.71 -18.77 -25.36
C PRO A 75 25.25 -18.55 -25.79
N VAL A 76 24.43 -18.15 -24.82
CA VAL A 76 22.98 -17.84 -24.81
C VAL A 76 22.44 -17.15 -26.09
N SER A 77 23.29 -16.44 -26.84
CA SER A 77 23.00 -15.86 -28.15
C SER A 77 22.55 -16.85 -29.26
N ALA A 78 22.91 -18.13 -29.16
CA ALA A 78 22.50 -19.16 -30.14
C ALA A 78 21.05 -19.65 -29.92
N LEU A 79 20.56 -19.60 -28.67
CA LEU A 79 19.18 -19.95 -28.31
C LEU A 79 18.19 -18.86 -28.73
N LEU A 80 18.57 -17.58 -28.60
CA LEU A 80 17.77 -16.44 -29.05
C LEU A 80 17.57 -16.43 -30.58
N ARG A 81 18.61 -16.75 -31.37
CA ARG A 81 18.50 -16.86 -32.83
C ARG A 81 17.67 -18.07 -33.28
N ARG A 82 17.66 -19.18 -32.54
CA ARG A 82 16.84 -20.35 -32.86
C ARG A 82 15.36 -20.13 -32.52
N ALA A 83 15.03 -19.42 -31.45
CA ALA A 83 13.65 -19.07 -31.11
C ALA A 83 13.00 -18.16 -32.18
N GLN A 84 13.77 -17.24 -32.78
CA GLN A 84 13.31 -16.43 -33.92
C GLN A 84 13.19 -17.24 -35.22
N ALA A 85 14.10 -18.19 -35.48
CA ALA A 85 14.06 -19.02 -36.70
C ALA A 85 12.94 -20.09 -36.67
N THR A 86 12.56 -20.59 -35.50
CA THR A 86 11.42 -21.52 -35.34
C THR A 86 10.06 -20.83 -35.48
N ALA A 87 9.99 -19.50 -35.43
CA ALA A 87 8.75 -18.74 -35.63
C ALA A 87 8.31 -18.67 -37.10
N THR A 88 9.21 -18.91 -38.06
CA THR A 88 8.93 -18.81 -39.50
C THR A 88 8.75 -20.15 -40.21
N ALA A 89 8.90 -21.29 -39.52
CA ALA A 89 8.90 -22.62 -40.13
C ALA A 89 7.91 -23.61 -39.47
N ALA A 90 6.78 -23.13 -38.96
CA ALA A 90 5.72 -23.98 -38.41
C ALA A 90 4.68 -24.34 -39.48
N THR A 91 5.10 -25.08 -40.51
CA THR A 91 4.17 -25.92 -41.27
C THR A 91 4.79 -27.29 -41.41
N THR A 92 4.06 -28.28 -40.87
CA THR A 92 4.25 -29.73 -40.96
C THR A 92 5.20 -30.37 -39.92
N SER A 93 4.60 -31.29 -39.16
CA SER A 93 5.15 -32.21 -38.14
C SER A 93 5.63 -31.61 -36.81
N GLY A 94 4.70 -31.43 -35.87
CA GLY A 94 4.99 -31.09 -34.47
C GLY A 94 4.70 -32.24 -33.49
N PRO A 95 5.43 -32.34 -32.36
CA PRO A 95 5.09 -33.21 -31.24
C PRO A 95 3.73 -32.80 -30.65
N GLY A 96 3.03 -33.71 -29.96
CA GLY A 96 1.68 -33.48 -29.44
C GLY A 96 1.51 -32.22 -28.58
N PRO A 97 0.26 -31.80 -28.28
CA PRO A 97 -0.03 -30.53 -27.62
C PRO A 97 0.74 -30.39 -26.30
N LEU A 98 1.41 -29.23 -26.12
CA LEU A 98 2.13 -28.88 -24.90
C LEU A 98 1.16 -28.93 -23.70
N THR A 99 1.47 -29.75 -22.70
CA THR A 99 0.67 -29.89 -21.48
C THR A 99 1.35 -29.20 -20.30
N LEU A 100 0.56 -28.55 -19.45
CA LEU A 100 1.04 -27.85 -18.26
C LEU A 100 1.34 -28.84 -17.12
N ASP A 101 2.59 -29.25 -16.95
CA ASP A 101 3.01 -30.07 -15.81
C ASP A 101 3.37 -29.21 -14.57
N ASN A 102 3.64 -29.86 -13.44
CA ASN A 102 3.89 -29.16 -12.16
C ASN A 102 5.12 -28.23 -12.22
N PRO A 103 6.29 -28.63 -12.77
CA PRO A 103 7.42 -27.72 -12.82
C PRO A 103 7.20 -26.51 -13.73
N LEU A 104 6.44 -26.65 -14.83
CA LEU A 104 6.08 -25.50 -15.67
C LEU A 104 5.09 -24.58 -14.98
N LEU A 105 4.12 -25.15 -14.27
CA LEU A 105 3.18 -24.40 -13.42
C LEU A 105 3.95 -23.57 -12.38
N ASP A 106 4.88 -24.18 -11.65
CA ASP A 106 5.67 -23.49 -10.62
C ASP A 106 6.54 -22.36 -11.22
N ALA A 107 7.16 -22.61 -12.37
CA ALA A 107 7.95 -21.61 -13.08
C ALA A 107 7.09 -20.43 -13.57
N LEU A 108 5.90 -20.69 -14.12
CA LEU A 108 4.95 -19.65 -14.52
C LEU A 108 4.41 -18.87 -13.32
N LEU A 109 4.09 -19.54 -12.21
CA LEU A 109 3.68 -18.87 -10.96
C LEU A 109 4.78 -17.94 -10.44
N ALA A 110 6.04 -18.37 -10.51
CA ALA A 110 7.19 -17.55 -10.13
C ALA A 110 7.32 -16.32 -11.04
N VAL A 111 7.23 -16.49 -12.37
CA VAL A 111 7.25 -15.37 -13.33
C VAL A 111 6.11 -14.39 -13.06
N GLY A 112 4.87 -14.86 -12.96
CA GLY A 112 3.72 -13.99 -12.71
C GLY A 112 3.82 -13.25 -11.37
N GLY A 113 4.30 -13.91 -10.32
CA GLY A 113 4.53 -13.28 -9.02
C GLY A 113 5.61 -12.19 -9.08
N LYS A 114 6.76 -12.48 -9.71
CA LYS A 114 7.87 -11.52 -9.85
C LYS A 114 7.54 -10.35 -10.77
N ALA A 115 6.78 -10.61 -11.83
CA ALA A 115 6.30 -9.58 -12.73
C ALA A 115 5.37 -8.60 -11.98
N LEU A 116 4.43 -9.14 -11.18
CA LEU A 116 3.58 -8.31 -10.33
C LEU A 116 4.38 -7.47 -9.31
N ASP A 117 5.41 -8.04 -8.69
CA ASP A 117 6.24 -7.35 -7.68
C ASP A 117 7.06 -6.19 -8.28
N CYS A 118 7.36 -6.21 -9.58
CA CYS A 118 8.04 -5.11 -10.27
C CYS A 118 7.18 -3.84 -10.31
N GLY A 119 5.87 -3.98 -10.48
CA GLY A 119 4.91 -2.89 -10.34
C GLY A 119 4.80 -1.92 -11.51
N TYR A 120 5.60 -2.06 -12.58
CA TYR A 120 5.47 -1.28 -13.82
C TYR A 120 4.40 -1.86 -14.77
N GLU A 121 3.98 -1.07 -15.75
CA GLU A 121 2.89 -1.39 -16.68
C GLU A 121 3.13 -2.68 -17.50
N ASP A 122 4.25 -2.76 -18.23
CA ASP A 122 4.57 -3.92 -19.05
C ASP A 122 4.65 -5.21 -18.21
N GLU A 123 5.26 -5.15 -17.03
CA GLU A 123 5.37 -6.28 -16.12
C GLU A 123 4.00 -6.68 -15.51
N ARG A 124 3.11 -5.72 -15.24
CA ARG A 124 1.73 -6.01 -14.82
C ARG A 124 0.93 -6.68 -15.93
N ALA A 125 1.09 -6.24 -17.19
CA ALA A 125 0.45 -6.87 -18.34
C ALA A 125 0.93 -8.33 -18.50
N LEU A 126 2.23 -8.58 -18.31
CA LEU A 126 2.75 -9.96 -18.29
C LEU A 126 2.13 -10.79 -17.16
N ALA A 127 2.05 -10.24 -15.94
CA ALA A 127 1.44 -10.93 -14.80
C ALA A 127 -0.04 -11.28 -15.05
N ASP A 128 -0.79 -10.41 -15.71
CA ASP A 128 -2.18 -10.64 -16.12
C ASP A 128 -2.29 -11.83 -17.09
N VAL A 129 -1.54 -11.80 -18.19
CA VAL A 129 -1.52 -12.87 -19.19
C VAL A 129 -1.19 -14.22 -18.54
N VAL A 130 -0.15 -14.25 -17.69
CA VAL A 130 0.24 -15.46 -16.97
C VAL A 130 -0.87 -15.94 -16.03
N SER A 131 -1.47 -15.04 -15.25
CA SER A 131 -2.51 -15.40 -14.29
C SER A 131 -3.76 -15.99 -14.96
N ARG A 132 -4.24 -15.38 -16.07
CA ARG A 132 -5.37 -15.87 -16.86
C ARG A 132 -5.08 -17.24 -17.49
N CYS A 133 -3.89 -17.41 -18.05
CA CYS A 133 -3.44 -18.68 -18.60
C CYS A 133 -3.49 -19.80 -17.54
N LEU A 134 -2.96 -19.54 -16.34
CA LEU A 134 -2.87 -20.54 -15.28
C LEU A 134 -4.24 -20.96 -14.72
N VAL A 135 -5.16 -20.01 -14.48
CA VAL A 135 -6.51 -20.36 -13.99
C VAL A 135 -7.32 -21.12 -15.05
N ALA A 136 -7.11 -20.83 -16.35
CA ALA A 136 -7.75 -21.54 -17.45
C ALA A 136 -7.24 -22.99 -17.58
N LEU A 137 -5.92 -23.20 -17.51
CA LEU A 137 -5.30 -24.52 -17.68
C LEU A 137 -5.39 -25.41 -16.43
N ARG A 138 -5.45 -24.81 -15.23
CA ARG A 138 -5.45 -25.51 -13.93
C ARG A 138 -6.45 -24.87 -12.97
N LYS A 139 -7.75 -25.03 -13.26
CA LYS A 139 -8.87 -24.54 -12.43
C LYS A 139 -8.82 -24.98 -10.95
N GLY A 140 -8.17 -26.11 -10.65
CA GLY A 140 -7.96 -26.58 -9.27
C GLY A 140 -6.76 -25.97 -8.53
N SER A 141 -5.93 -25.17 -9.19
CA SER A 141 -4.70 -24.63 -8.59
C SER A 141 -4.99 -23.45 -7.66
N ARG A 142 -4.84 -23.68 -6.35
CA ARG A 142 -4.92 -22.64 -5.30
C ARG A 142 -3.97 -21.48 -5.58
N ALA A 143 -2.73 -21.79 -5.95
CA ALA A 143 -1.70 -20.78 -6.20
C ALA A 143 -2.03 -19.91 -7.43
N ALA A 144 -2.66 -20.49 -8.47
CA ALA A 144 -3.09 -19.75 -9.66
C ALA A 144 -4.20 -18.75 -9.32
N TRP A 145 -5.23 -19.18 -8.58
CA TRP A 145 -6.32 -18.29 -8.13
C TRP A 145 -5.82 -17.17 -7.22
N ARG A 146 -4.91 -17.48 -6.30
CA ARG A 146 -4.28 -16.46 -5.45
C ARG A 146 -3.47 -15.44 -6.26
N LEU A 147 -2.73 -15.89 -7.27
CA LEU A 147 -2.02 -14.99 -8.19
C LEU A 147 -3.01 -14.12 -8.97
N ARG A 148 -4.09 -14.70 -9.50
CA ARG A 148 -5.14 -13.96 -10.23
C ARG A 148 -5.77 -12.86 -9.37
N GLY A 149 -6.15 -13.18 -8.12
CA GLY A 149 -6.66 -12.18 -7.18
C GLY A 149 -5.68 -11.04 -6.91
N ARG A 150 -4.38 -11.36 -6.73
CA ARG A 150 -3.35 -10.32 -6.53
C ARG A 150 -3.18 -9.40 -7.75
N VAL A 151 -3.27 -9.96 -8.96
CA VAL A 151 -3.13 -9.19 -10.20
C VAL A 151 -4.33 -8.26 -10.38
N LEU A 152 -5.56 -8.79 -10.23
CA LEU A 152 -6.79 -8.01 -10.34
C LEU A 152 -6.83 -6.87 -9.32
N GLU A 153 -6.42 -7.13 -8.08
CA GLU A 153 -6.34 -6.10 -7.06
C GLU A 153 -5.32 -5.00 -7.42
N ALA A 154 -4.16 -5.37 -8.00
CA ALA A 154 -3.17 -4.39 -8.44
C ALA A 154 -3.64 -3.56 -9.65
N GLN A 155 -4.60 -4.09 -10.42
CA GLN A 155 -5.29 -3.38 -11.49
C GLN A 155 -6.44 -2.50 -10.98
N GLY A 156 -6.89 -2.67 -9.74
CA GLY A 156 -8.05 -1.96 -9.18
C GLY A 156 -9.39 -2.65 -9.44
N ALA A 157 -9.40 -3.84 -10.06
CA ALA A 157 -10.60 -4.63 -10.31
C ALA A 157 -11.02 -5.39 -9.04
N TYR A 158 -11.58 -4.68 -8.05
CA TYR A 158 -11.78 -5.22 -6.70
C TYR A 158 -12.87 -6.29 -6.61
N ALA A 159 -13.93 -6.18 -7.39
CA ALA A 159 -15.00 -7.19 -7.42
C ALA A 159 -14.45 -8.53 -7.94
N GLU A 160 -13.76 -8.48 -9.08
CA GLU A 160 -13.15 -9.64 -9.72
C GLU A 160 -12.02 -10.21 -8.86
N ALA A 161 -11.25 -9.35 -8.17
CA ALA A 161 -10.22 -9.79 -7.23
C ALA A 161 -10.84 -10.57 -6.06
N ALA A 162 -11.97 -10.11 -5.52
CA ALA A 162 -12.70 -10.80 -4.46
C ALA A 162 -13.19 -12.17 -4.95
N ASP A 163 -13.75 -12.26 -6.15
CA ASP A 163 -14.23 -13.53 -6.73
C ASP A 163 -13.07 -14.52 -6.95
N ALA A 164 -11.93 -14.04 -7.48
CA ALA A 164 -10.74 -14.88 -7.64
C ALA A 164 -10.16 -15.37 -6.29
N TYR A 165 -10.25 -14.56 -5.24
CA TYR A 165 -9.85 -14.96 -3.90
C TYR A 165 -10.84 -15.92 -3.24
N ASP A 166 -12.14 -15.83 -3.53
CA ASP A 166 -13.11 -16.83 -3.10
C ASP A 166 -12.89 -18.18 -3.76
N GLU A 167 -12.49 -18.20 -5.03
CA GLU A 167 -12.05 -19.43 -5.71
C GLU A 167 -10.79 -20.03 -5.03
N TYR A 168 -9.88 -19.19 -4.53
CA TYR A 168 -8.76 -19.66 -3.72
C TYR A 168 -9.22 -20.23 -2.37
N LEU A 169 -10.10 -19.52 -1.65
CA LEU A 169 -10.61 -19.91 -0.33
C LEU A 169 -11.47 -21.17 -0.37
N SER A 170 -12.28 -21.36 -1.41
CA SER A 170 -13.11 -22.58 -1.58
C SER A 170 -12.28 -23.85 -1.75
N ARG A 171 -10.97 -23.71 -2.01
CA ARG A 171 -10.02 -24.81 -2.21
C ARG A 171 -9.06 -24.98 -1.03
N THR A 172 -9.18 -24.20 0.05
CA THR A 172 -8.30 -24.31 1.22
C THR A 172 -9.08 -24.15 2.52
N GLU A 173 -8.85 -25.04 3.48
CA GLU A 173 -9.45 -24.94 4.82
C GLU A 173 -8.68 -23.93 5.70
N GLU A 174 -7.36 -23.86 5.52
CA GLU A 174 -6.50 -22.90 6.20
C GLU A 174 -6.28 -21.64 5.36
N ASP A 175 -6.51 -20.48 5.98
CA ASP A 175 -6.23 -19.16 5.40
C ASP A 175 -4.87 -18.63 5.88
N GLY A 176 -3.80 -19.32 5.51
CA GLY A 176 -2.43 -18.95 5.90
C GLY A 176 -1.94 -17.60 5.38
N PHE A 177 -2.69 -16.95 4.48
CA PHE A 177 -2.35 -15.64 3.91
C PHE A 177 -3.34 -14.52 4.33
N GLY A 178 -4.33 -14.81 5.18
CA GLY A 178 -5.33 -13.83 5.61
C GLY A 178 -6.20 -13.27 4.47
N VAL A 179 -6.46 -14.08 3.44
CA VAL A 179 -7.24 -13.72 2.25
C VAL A 179 -8.71 -13.48 2.58
N ARG A 180 -9.29 -14.16 3.58
CA ARG A 180 -10.70 -14.00 3.94
C ARG A 180 -11.03 -12.57 4.38
N ALA A 181 -10.20 -11.99 5.25
CA ALA A 181 -10.33 -10.60 5.66
C ALA A 181 -10.11 -9.63 4.49
N ARG A 182 -9.22 -10.01 3.55
CA ARG A 182 -8.94 -9.21 2.34
C ARG A 182 -10.14 -9.15 1.40
N VAL A 183 -10.82 -10.27 1.17
CA VAL A 183 -12.04 -10.34 0.34
C VAL A 183 -13.13 -9.41 0.87
N ALA A 184 -13.35 -9.42 2.19
CA ALA A 184 -14.46 -8.72 2.84
C ALA A 184 -14.54 -7.24 2.45
N GLY A 185 -13.41 -6.54 2.33
CA GLY A 185 -13.45 -5.16 1.86
C GLY A 185 -12.75 -4.82 0.56
N LEU A 186 -12.28 -5.82 -0.20
CA LEU A 186 -12.32 -5.69 -1.66
C LEU A 186 -13.77 -5.51 -2.12
N ARG A 187 -14.70 -6.28 -1.54
CA ARG A 187 -16.14 -6.11 -1.77
C ARG A 187 -16.67 -4.75 -1.32
N LEU A 188 -16.23 -4.28 -0.15
CA LEU A 188 -16.56 -2.94 0.33
C LEU A 188 -16.02 -1.86 -0.60
N ALA A 189 -14.76 -1.96 -1.05
CA ALA A 189 -14.19 -1.03 -2.02
C ALA A 189 -14.97 -1.03 -3.34
N ALA A 190 -15.31 -2.20 -3.89
CA ALA A 190 -16.12 -2.34 -5.10
C ALA A 190 -17.56 -1.80 -4.92
N ALA A 191 -18.14 -1.88 -3.72
CA ALA A 191 -19.41 -1.25 -3.41
C ALA A 191 -19.27 0.28 -3.39
N ARG A 192 -18.21 0.80 -2.77
CA ARG A 192 -17.94 2.24 -2.68
C ARG A 192 -17.64 2.89 -4.03
N GLU A 193 -16.96 2.19 -4.93
CA GLU A 193 -16.77 2.63 -6.32
C GLU A 193 -18.10 2.85 -7.04
N ARG A 194 -19.04 1.90 -6.89
CA ARG A 194 -20.40 2.02 -7.44
C ARG A 194 -21.21 3.12 -6.76
N ASP A 195 -21.11 3.25 -5.44
CA ASP A 195 -21.77 4.34 -4.71
C ASP A 195 -21.27 5.70 -5.21
N LEU A 196 -19.96 5.84 -5.43
CA LEU A 196 -19.32 7.07 -5.89
C LEU A 196 -19.73 7.43 -7.31
N ALA A 197 -19.77 6.46 -8.22
CA ALA A 197 -20.32 6.64 -9.56
C ALA A 197 -21.81 7.05 -9.53
N GLY A 198 -22.61 6.41 -8.66
CA GLY A 198 -24.02 6.75 -8.48
C GLY A 198 -24.23 8.17 -7.94
N LEU A 199 -23.43 8.58 -6.94
CA LEU A 199 -23.46 9.94 -6.40
C LEU A 199 -23.03 10.97 -7.45
N LEU A 200 -22.01 10.67 -8.24
CA LEU A 200 -21.55 11.53 -9.32
C LEU A 200 -22.66 11.75 -10.36
N ALA A 201 -23.29 10.67 -10.84
CA ALA A 201 -24.42 10.73 -11.77
C ALA A 201 -25.61 11.52 -11.20
N ALA A 202 -25.95 11.32 -9.93
CA ALA A 202 -27.03 12.04 -9.27
C ALA A 202 -26.72 13.55 -9.11
N SER A 203 -25.46 13.88 -8.82
CA SER A 203 -25.03 15.28 -8.63
C SER A 203 -24.91 16.07 -9.93
N ARG A 204 -24.71 15.38 -11.06
CA ARG A 204 -24.50 15.99 -12.39
C ARG A 204 -25.35 15.28 -13.46
N PRO A 205 -26.66 15.56 -13.54
CA PRO A 205 -27.53 14.95 -14.55
C PRO A 205 -27.11 15.26 -16.00
N GLY A 206 -26.45 16.41 -16.24
CA GLY A 206 -25.92 16.79 -17.57
C GLY A 206 -24.78 15.91 -18.07
N ALA A 207 -24.15 15.15 -17.18
CA ALA A 207 -23.05 14.23 -17.50
C ALA A 207 -23.45 13.10 -18.46
N GLU A 208 -24.74 12.72 -18.48
CA GLU A 208 -25.24 11.62 -19.30
C GLU A 208 -24.98 11.84 -20.80
N ALA A 209 -24.96 13.10 -21.25
CA ALA A 209 -24.69 13.44 -22.65
C ALA A 209 -23.27 13.04 -23.10
N TYR A 210 -22.32 12.99 -22.18
CA TYR A 210 -20.90 12.77 -22.46
C TYR A 210 -20.41 11.37 -22.06
N ARG A 211 -21.29 10.54 -21.49
CA ARG A 211 -20.95 9.23 -20.93
C ARG A 211 -20.43 8.22 -21.95
N ALA A 212 -20.91 8.31 -23.19
CA ALA A 212 -20.53 7.44 -24.30
C ALA A 212 -19.39 8.01 -25.16
N GLU A 213 -18.91 9.22 -24.87
CA GLU A 213 -17.87 9.87 -25.67
C GLU A 213 -16.46 9.37 -25.32
N PRO A 214 -15.48 9.53 -26.21
CA PRO A 214 -14.09 9.15 -25.95
C PRO A 214 -13.51 9.96 -24.77
N LEU A 215 -13.01 9.25 -23.73
CA LEU A 215 -12.46 9.85 -22.50
C LEU A 215 -11.55 11.04 -22.79
N THR A 216 -10.56 10.86 -23.68
CA THR A 216 -9.53 11.86 -23.95
C THR A 216 -10.14 13.14 -24.51
N GLU A 217 -11.06 13.03 -25.47
CA GLU A 217 -11.70 14.17 -26.13
C GLU A 217 -12.59 14.92 -25.15
N THR A 218 -13.49 14.21 -24.46
CA THR A 218 -14.38 14.80 -23.45
C THR A 218 -13.61 15.47 -22.31
N TRP A 219 -12.47 14.88 -21.91
CA TRP A 219 -11.61 15.45 -20.87
C TRP A 219 -10.92 16.74 -21.34
N PHE A 220 -10.38 16.76 -22.57
CA PHE A 220 -9.77 17.98 -23.13
C PHE A 220 -10.80 19.09 -23.31
N ASP A 221 -11.98 18.78 -23.84
CA ASP A 221 -13.08 19.74 -23.96
C ASP A 221 -13.47 20.30 -22.59
N GLY A 222 -13.52 19.45 -21.56
CA GLY A 222 -13.76 19.87 -20.18
C GLY A 222 -12.73 20.90 -19.69
N LEU A 223 -11.44 20.69 -19.98
CA LEU A 223 -10.38 21.64 -19.64
C LEU A 223 -10.50 22.97 -20.41
N GLU A 224 -10.89 22.94 -21.70
CA GLU A 224 -11.14 24.17 -22.45
C GLU A 224 -12.30 24.99 -21.85
N HIS A 225 -13.33 24.32 -21.33
CA HIS A 225 -14.42 24.98 -20.63
C HIS A 225 -13.95 25.61 -19.30
N VAL A 226 -13.01 24.96 -18.57
CA VAL A 226 -12.37 25.57 -17.39
C VAL A 226 -11.63 26.84 -17.78
N ASP A 227 -10.84 26.81 -18.84
CA ASP A 227 -10.06 27.97 -19.32
C ASP A 227 -10.97 29.15 -19.74
N ARG A 228 -12.20 28.86 -20.18
CA ARG A 228 -13.23 29.86 -20.52
C ARG A 228 -14.08 30.31 -19.32
N GLY A 229 -13.90 29.70 -18.14
CA GLY A 229 -14.70 29.96 -16.94
C GLY A 229 -16.09 29.32 -16.96
N GLU A 230 -16.36 28.40 -17.88
CA GLU A 230 -17.64 27.71 -18.06
C GLU A 230 -17.71 26.44 -17.18
N LEU A 231 -17.60 26.63 -15.87
CA LEU A 231 -17.29 25.55 -14.92
C LEU A 231 -18.37 24.47 -14.83
N ASP A 232 -19.66 24.80 -14.96
CA ASP A 232 -20.72 23.76 -14.96
C ASP A 232 -20.65 22.86 -16.19
N ALA A 233 -20.33 23.42 -17.37
CA ALA A 233 -20.13 22.65 -18.60
C ALA A 233 -18.86 21.79 -18.56
N ALA A 234 -17.81 22.27 -17.87
CA ALA A 234 -16.61 21.49 -17.59
C ALA A 234 -16.92 20.31 -16.65
N HIS A 235 -17.63 20.56 -15.54
CA HIS A 235 -17.98 19.53 -14.57
C HIS A 235 -18.87 18.43 -15.14
N ASP A 236 -19.85 18.76 -16.00
CA ASP A 236 -20.68 17.75 -16.66
C ASP A 236 -19.85 16.84 -17.58
N ARG A 237 -18.86 17.39 -18.29
CA ARG A 237 -17.95 16.61 -19.14
C ARG A 237 -17.03 15.71 -18.33
N PHE A 238 -16.40 16.24 -17.27
CA PHE A 238 -15.58 15.42 -16.38
C PHE A 238 -16.40 14.29 -15.74
N ALA A 239 -17.61 14.61 -15.27
CA ALA A 239 -18.51 13.61 -14.71
C ALA A 239 -18.91 12.55 -15.76
N GLY A 240 -19.23 12.95 -16.99
CA GLY A 240 -19.58 12.01 -18.06
C GLY A 240 -18.42 11.09 -18.43
N ALA A 241 -17.22 11.64 -18.56
CA ALA A 241 -16.00 10.88 -18.82
C ALA A 241 -15.70 9.86 -17.70
N LEU A 242 -15.88 10.25 -16.44
CA LEU A 242 -15.78 9.38 -15.27
C LEU A 242 -16.85 8.28 -15.31
N LEU A 243 -18.11 8.60 -15.59
CA LEU A 243 -19.17 7.59 -15.67
C LEU A 243 -18.91 6.58 -16.81
N GLY A 244 -18.38 7.05 -17.94
CA GLY A 244 -17.96 6.17 -19.03
C GLY A 244 -16.82 5.21 -18.62
N LEU A 245 -15.88 5.66 -17.78
CA LEU A 245 -14.85 4.79 -17.19
C LEU A 245 -15.45 3.74 -16.25
N ALA A 246 -16.38 4.15 -15.39
CA ALA A 246 -17.08 3.26 -14.47
C ALA A 246 -17.87 2.17 -15.21
N ASP A 247 -18.55 2.51 -16.32
CA ASP A 247 -19.31 1.56 -17.14
C ASP A 247 -18.42 0.49 -17.79
N ARG A 248 -17.19 0.86 -18.16
CA ARG A 248 -16.19 -0.08 -18.71
C ARG A 248 -15.45 -0.87 -17.63
N GLY A 249 -15.69 -0.57 -16.35
CA GLY A 249 -14.96 -1.18 -15.23
C GLY A 249 -13.51 -0.70 -15.11
N GLU A 250 -13.16 0.42 -15.75
CA GLU A 250 -11.83 1.05 -15.71
C GLU A 250 -11.67 1.86 -14.42
N TRP A 251 -11.83 1.19 -13.28
CA TRP A 251 -11.95 1.83 -11.96
C TRP A 251 -10.68 2.53 -11.48
N ARG A 252 -9.51 2.07 -11.93
CA ARG A 252 -8.24 2.73 -11.57
C ARG A 252 -8.10 4.09 -12.24
N GLU A 253 -8.36 4.14 -13.53
CA GLU A 253 -8.39 5.36 -14.33
C GLU A 253 -9.52 6.30 -13.85
N PHE A 254 -10.69 5.74 -13.50
CA PHE A 254 -11.77 6.49 -12.85
C PHE A 254 -11.30 7.20 -11.57
N GLN A 255 -10.63 6.48 -10.66
CA GLN A 255 -10.17 7.05 -9.39
C GLN A 255 -9.11 8.13 -9.58
N ASP A 256 -8.15 7.91 -10.49
CA ASP A 256 -7.08 8.86 -10.77
C ASP A 256 -7.62 10.14 -11.43
N ALA A 257 -8.61 10.01 -12.33
CA ALA A 257 -9.31 11.14 -12.94
C ALA A 257 -10.26 11.85 -11.94
N LEU A 258 -10.92 11.12 -11.04
CA LEU A 258 -11.81 11.70 -10.04
C LEU A 258 -11.05 12.63 -9.09
N GLY A 259 -9.85 12.25 -8.66
CA GLY A 259 -9.00 13.11 -7.82
C GLY A 259 -8.76 14.47 -8.48
N ARG A 260 -8.44 14.50 -9.78
CA ARG A 260 -8.24 15.74 -10.55
C ARG A 260 -9.52 16.57 -10.67
N THR A 261 -10.66 15.91 -10.83
CA THR A 261 -11.97 16.58 -10.92
C THR A 261 -12.35 17.23 -9.60
N LEU A 262 -12.05 16.58 -8.48
CA LEU A 262 -12.29 17.11 -7.14
C LEU A 262 -11.42 18.34 -6.85
N ASP A 263 -10.16 18.37 -7.31
CA ASP A 263 -9.29 19.56 -7.20
C ASP A 263 -9.89 20.77 -7.95
N VAL A 264 -10.40 20.57 -9.16
CA VAL A 264 -11.10 21.62 -9.92
C VAL A 264 -12.38 22.08 -9.20
N SER A 265 -13.15 21.15 -8.64
CA SER A 265 -14.39 21.44 -7.91
C SER A 265 -14.14 22.23 -6.62
N LEU A 266 -13.04 21.96 -5.93
CA LEU A 266 -12.60 22.72 -4.75
C LEU A 266 -12.18 24.14 -5.13
N HIS A 267 -11.46 24.30 -6.24
CA HIS A 267 -11.06 25.61 -6.75
C HIS A 267 -12.26 26.47 -7.19
N ASP A 268 -13.25 25.87 -7.86
CA ASP A 268 -14.53 26.53 -8.19
C ASP A 268 -15.22 27.05 -6.92
N LEU A 269 -15.35 26.19 -5.91
CA LEU A 269 -16.02 26.56 -4.66
C LEU A 269 -15.32 27.74 -3.94
N ASP A 270 -13.98 27.73 -3.88
CA ASP A 270 -13.21 28.82 -3.27
C ASP A 270 -13.35 30.13 -4.06
N SER A 271 -13.43 30.07 -5.40
CA SER A 271 -13.66 31.24 -6.25
C SER A 271 -15.06 31.86 -6.04
N ARG A 272 -16.10 31.03 -5.86
CA ARG A 272 -17.47 31.50 -5.59
C ARG A 272 -17.67 32.06 -4.18
N VAL A 273 -16.84 31.65 -3.22
CA VAL A 273 -16.87 32.17 -1.83
C VAL A 273 -16.12 33.50 -1.71
N THR A 274 -15.10 33.74 -2.54
CA THR A 274 -14.24 34.92 -2.45
C THR A 274 -14.74 36.13 -3.25
N ASP A 275 -15.65 35.94 -4.22
CA ASP A 275 -16.31 37.03 -4.96
C ASP A 275 -17.84 36.95 -4.84
N PRO A 276 -18.43 37.33 -3.68
CA PRO A 276 -19.86 37.52 -3.61
C PRO A 276 -20.18 38.78 -4.39
N GLY A 277 -20.54 38.62 -5.68
CA GLY A 277 -21.11 39.71 -6.47
C GLY A 277 -22.22 40.41 -5.67
N PRO A 278 -22.40 41.74 -5.81
CA PRO A 278 -23.19 42.57 -4.89
C PRO A 278 -24.68 42.18 -4.76
N ASP A 279 -25.17 41.28 -5.60
CA ASP A 279 -26.56 40.81 -5.63
C ASP A 279 -26.73 39.31 -5.29
N ALA A 280 -25.71 38.60 -4.80
CA ALA A 280 -25.82 37.16 -4.51
C ALA A 280 -26.64 36.91 -3.23
N PRO A 281 -27.82 36.25 -3.30
CA PRO A 281 -28.61 35.93 -2.12
C PRO A 281 -27.85 34.92 -1.27
N ALA A 282 -27.74 35.18 0.03
CA ALA A 282 -27.19 34.25 1.01
C ALA A 282 -27.87 32.87 0.87
N ALA A 283 -27.11 31.87 0.42
CA ALA A 283 -27.58 30.51 0.21
C ALA A 283 -28.15 29.96 1.52
N ARG A 284 -29.48 29.85 1.57
CA ARG A 284 -30.23 29.20 2.65
C ARG A 284 -30.06 27.70 2.51
N GLY A 285 -29.85 27.03 3.64
CA GLY A 285 -29.86 25.57 3.74
C GLY A 285 -31.17 24.98 3.22
N ALA A 286 -31.09 24.32 2.07
CA ALA A 286 -32.08 23.41 1.52
C ALA A 286 -31.33 22.27 0.84
N ASP A 287 -31.93 21.09 0.81
CA ASP A 287 -31.43 19.91 0.12
C ASP A 287 -30.97 20.27 -1.31
N GLY A 288 -29.68 20.06 -1.60
CA GLY A 288 -29.07 20.40 -2.91
C GLY A 288 -27.95 21.43 -2.90
N ASP A 289 -27.43 21.87 -1.75
CA ASP A 289 -26.21 22.69 -1.69
C ASP A 289 -25.03 21.98 -2.40
N PRO A 290 -24.44 22.58 -3.46
CA PRO A 290 -23.27 22.04 -4.16
C PRO A 290 -22.11 21.72 -3.21
N ARG A 291 -21.96 22.48 -2.12
CA ARG A 291 -20.93 22.22 -1.10
C ARG A 291 -21.20 20.95 -0.31
N THR A 292 -22.47 20.68 0.03
CA THR A 292 -22.86 19.43 0.73
C THR A 292 -22.65 18.22 -0.19
N ALA A 293 -23.03 18.31 -1.47
CA ALA A 293 -22.78 17.25 -2.45
C ALA A 293 -21.27 16.97 -2.63
N LEU A 294 -20.45 18.02 -2.73
CA LEU A 294 -18.99 17.91 -2.82
C LEU A 294 -18.39 17.29 -1.56
N ASN A 295 -18.84 17.69 -0.36
CA ASN A 295 -18.38 17.11 0.89
C ASN A 295 -18.69 15.61 1.00
N VAL A 296 -19.88 15.19 0.54
CA VAL A 296 -20.24 13.77 0.48
C VAL A 296 -19.32 13.03 -0.50
N LEU A 297 -19.08 13.56 -1.70
CA LEU A 297 -18.16 12.97 -2.67
C LEU A 297 -16.72 12.87 -2.11
N LEU A 298 -16.23 13.91 -1.44
CA LEU A 298 -14.90 13.94 -0.80
C LEU A 298 -14.79 12.91 0.33
N ALA A 299 -15.83 12.74 1.15
CA ALA A 299 -15.85 11.73 2.20
C ALA A 299 -15.75 10.31 1.62
N HIS A 300 -16.55 10.01 0.60
CA HIS A 300 -16.52 8.72 -0.09
C HIS A 300 -15.19 8.48 -0.82
N TYR A 301 -14.64 9.50 -1.49
CA TYR A 301 -13.32 9.43 -2.12
C TYR A 301 -12.20 9.18 -1.09
N ALA A 302 -12.24 9.88 0.04
CA ALA A 302 -11.28 9.69 1.13
C ALA A 302 -11.39 8.29 1.75
N ASP A 303 -12.60 7.74 1.92
CA ASP A 303 -12.82 6.38 2.38
C ASP A 303 -12.31 5.32 1.39
N LEU A 304 -12.53 5.54 0.09
CA LEU A 304 -12.00 4.68 -0.96
C LEU A 304 -10.47 4.73 -0.99
N ALA A 305 -9.86 5.91 -0.93
CA ALA A 305 -8.41 6.10 -0.85
C ALA A 305 -7.81 5.45 0.41
N ARG A 306 -8.49 5.59 1.56
CA ARG A 306 -8.16 4.89 2.80
C ARG A 306 -8.21 3.38 2.61
N SER A 307 -9.24 2.84 1.98
CA SER A 307 -9.42 1.40 1.74
C SER A 307 -8.41 0.83 0.73
N ARG A 308 -7.92 1.66 -0.21
CA ARG A 308 -6.87 1.34 -1.19
C ARG A 308 -5.50 1.24 -0.54
N GLN A 309 -5.16 2.23 0.28
CA GLN A 309 -3.88 2.28 0.99
C GLN A 309 -3.89 1.29 2.17
N ARG A 310 -5.04 1.12 2.80
CA ARG A 310 -5.28 0.24 3.95
C ARG A 310 -6.30 -0.79 3.46
N GLY A 311 -5.82 -1.91 2.90
CA GLY A 311 -6.70 -3.04 2.60
C GLY A 311 -7.64 -3.27 3.78
N PRO A 312 -8.90 -3.62 3.50
CA PRO A 312 -10.02 -3.45 4.42
C PRO A 312 -9.72 -4.05 5.78
N VAL A 313 -10.04 -3.26 6.80
CA VAL A 313 -9.87 -3.69 8.18
C VAL A 313 -11.27 -3.58 8.79
N GLU A 314 -11.82 -4.71 9.18
CA GLU A 314 -13.13 -4.75 9.85
C GLU A 314 -13.11 -3.85 11.08
N ASP A 315 -14.17 -3.07 11.27
CA ASP A 315 -14.37 -2.32 12.50
C ASP A 315 -14.78 -3.30 13.62
N PRO A 316 -14.07 -3.33 14.76
CA PRO A 316 -12.96 -2.47 15.05
C PRO A 316 -11.60 -3.04 14.67
N THR A 317 -10.93 -2.21 13.88
CA THR A 317 -9.70 -2.36 13.11
C THR A 317 -8.61 -3.22 13.77
N PHE A 318 -8.52 -3.16 15.10
CA PHE A 318 -7.59 -3.93 15.93
C PHE A 318 -8.20 -4.15 17.32
N GLY A 319 -9.42 -4.70 17.37
CA GLY A 319 -10.11 -4.98 18.63
C GLY A 319 -10.52 -3.73 19.41
N GLY A 320 -10.96 -2.68 18.72
CA GLY A 320 -11.45 -1.44 19.33
C GLY A 320 -10.49 -0.25 19.24
N ALA A 321 -9.25 -0.46 18.75
CA ALA A 321 -8.24 0.58 18.76
C ALA A 321 -8.58 1.73 17.77
N LYS A 322 -8.46 2.96 18.27
CA LYS A 322 -8.63 4.20 17.50
C LYS A 322 -7.31 4.56 16.82
N TRP A 323 -7.36 4.91 15.54
CA TRP A 323 -6.18 5.42 14.86
C TRP A 323 -5.85 6.83 15.31
N LEU A 324 -4.55 7.15 15.32
CA LEU A 324 -4.04 8.50 15.52
C LEU A 324 -3.18 8.88 14.33
N SER A 325 -3.59 9.94 13.63
CA SER A 325 -2.73 10.69 12.71
C SER A 325 -1.74 11.57 13.47
N LEU A 326 -0.75 12.12 12.75
CA LEU A 326 0.23 13.06 13.30
C LEU A 326 -0.42 14.24 14.04
N GLY A 327 -1.46 14.83 13.46
CA GLY A 327 -2.17 15.97 14.05
C GLY A 327 -2.94 15.59 15.32
N GLU A 328 -3.62 14.44 15.32
CA GLU A 328 -4.34 13.95 16.49
C GLU A 328 -3.39 13.56 17.63
N PHE A 329 -2.25 12.95 17.30
CA PHE A 329 -1.20 12.64 18.26
C PHE A 329 -0.63 13.93 18.88
N ARG A 330 -0.34 14.95 18.06
CA ARG A 330 0.09 16.28 18.55
C ARG A 330 -0.89 16.85 19.57
N ASN A 331 -2.17 16.87 19.24
CA ASN A 331 -3.20 17.41 20.14
C ASN A 331 -3.30 16.62 21.45
N LYS A 332 -3.11 15.31 21.41
CA LYS A 332 -3.20 14.42 22.58
C LYS A 332 -2.04 14.62 23.58
N ILE A 333 -0.86 14.99 23.09
CA ILE A 333 0.34 15.18 23.93
C ILE A 333 0.59 16.64 24.31
N ALA A 334 -0.10 17.60 23.68
CA ALA A 334 0.15 19.02 23.89
C ALA A 334 -0.04 19.46 25.35
N GLY A 335 0.88 20.28 25.85
CA GLY A 335 0.87 20.82 27.21
C GLY A 335 1.26 19.83 28.31
N ARG A 336 1.53 18.57 27.99
CA ARG A 336 1.83 17.51 28.96
C ARG A 336 3.33 17.31 29.16
N SER A 337 3.77 17.09 30.40
CA SER A 337 5.12 16.64 30.69
C SER A 337 5.34 15.21 30.20
N ILE A 338 6.45 14.95 29.51
CA ILE A 338 6.74 13.63 28.95
C ILE A 338 8.13 13.14 29.35
N CYS A 339 8.20 11.89 29.82
CA CYS A 339 9.48 11.22 30.04
C CYS A 339 9.63 10.01 29.12
N LEU A 340 10.83 9.84 28.56
CA LEU A 340 11.22 8.67 27.78
C LEU A 340 12.13 7.82 28.64
N VAL A 341 11.77 6.57 28.87
CA VAL A 341 12.54 5.64 29.71
C VAL A 341 13.34 4.70 28.81
N ALA A 342 14.66 4.80 28.86
CA ALA A 342 15.56 3.92 28.10
C ALA A 342 15.57 2.48 28.63
N ASN A 343 15.99 1.56 27.76
CA ASN A 343 16.25 0.17 28.13
C ASN A 343 17.72 -0.05 28.51
N SER A 344 18.30 0.83 29.33
CA SER A 344 19.71 0.76 29.75
C SER A 344 19.88 0.15 31.13
N GLY A 345 21.03 -0.50 31.37
CA GLY A 345 21.40 -1.06 32.67
C GLY A 345 21.35 -0.04 33.80
N ARG A 346 21.68 1.22 33.49
CA ARG A 346 21.68 2.36 34.40
C ARG A 346 20.31 2.64 35.02
N VAL A 347 19.22 2.48 34.26
CA VAL A 347 17.86 2.62 34.83
C VAL A 347 17.62 1.49 35.84
N GLY A 348 17.98 0.25 35.47
CA GLY A 348 17.74 -0.95 36.28
C GLY A 348 18.45 -0.98 37.64
N SER A 349 19.55 -0.23 37.80
CA SER A 349 20.24 -0.09 39.09
C SER A 349 19.77 1.11 39.94
N GLY A 350 18.87 1.94 39.40
CA GLY A 350 18.38 3.16 40.05
C GLY A 350 17.15 2.99 40.94
N SER A 351 16.60 4.11 41.40
CA SER A 351 15.37 4.16 42.21
C SER A 351 14.42 5.28 41.77
N LEU A 352 14.39 5.58 40.47
CA LEU A 352 13.64 6.70 39.90
C LEU A 352 12.17 6.38 39.63
N GLY A 353 11.66 5.21 40.02
CA GLY A 353 10.35 4.76 39.60
C GLY A 353 9.20 5.69 40.01
N ALA A 354 9.25 6.22 41.23
CA ALA A 354 8.25 7.20 41.69
C ALA A 354 8.33 8.53 40.93
N GLU A 355 9.53 8.96 40.53
CA GLU A 355 9.71 10.17 39.71
C GLU A 355 9.20 9.95 38.28
N ILE A 356 9.46 8.79 37.69
CA ILE A 356 8.98 8.41 36.35
C ILE A 356 7.45 8.38 36.32
N ASP A 357 6.80 7.79 37.33
CA ASP A 357 5.34 7.69 37.36
C ASP A 357 4.64 9.03 37.64
N ALA A 358 5.38 10.08 38.02
CA ALA A 358 4.87 11.42 38.27
C ALA A 358 4.67 12.28 37.00
N TYR A 359 5.21 11.86 35.85
CA TYR A 359 5.00 12.56 34.58
C TYR A 359 3.56 12.37 34.08
N ASP A 360 3.09 13.32 33.27
CA ASP A 360 1.79 13.19 32.61
C ASP A 360 1.81 12.05 31.59
N LEU A 361 2.95 11.82 30.93
CA LEU A 361 3.14 10.78 29.92
C LEU A 361 4.47 10.03 30.12
N VAL A 362 4.38 8.71 30.28
CA VAL A 362 5.53 7.80 30.35
C VAL A 362 5.65 7.01 29.04
N VAL A 363 6.76 7.24 28.34
CA VAL A 363 7.09 6.56 27.07
C VAL A 363 8.11 5.45 27.30
N ARG A 364 7.84 4.26 26.76
CA ARG A 364 8.77 3.12 26.80
C ARG A 364 9.00 2.51 25.43
N PHE A 365 10.12 1.80 25.28
CA PHE A 365 10.58 1.30 23.99
C PHE A 365 10.64 -0.22 23.92
N ASN A 366 10.10 -0.78 22.84
CA ASN A 366 10.30 -2.19 22.46
C ASN A 366 10.11 -3.17 23.65
N SER A 367 11.17 -3.87 24.02
CA SER A 367 11.21 -4.87 25.09
C SER A 367 11.57 -4.29 26.47
N TYR A 368 10.93 -3.19 26.84
CA TYR A 368 11.10 -2.60 28.17
C TYR A 368 10.74 -3.60 29.28
N ARG A 369 11.38 -3.45 30.44
CA ARG A 369 11.09 -4.22 31.65
C ARG A 369 10.51 -3.29 32.71
N ILE A 370 9.46 -3.75 33.39
CA ILE A 370 8.89 -3.06 34.54
C ILE A 370 9.55 -3.58 35.82
N ASP A 371 10.20 -2.66 36.50
CA ASP A 371 10.60 -2.72 37.91
C ASP A 371 10.04 -1.46 38.57
N PRO A 372 9.00 -1.55 39.42
CA PRO A 372 8.35 -0.37 39.99
C PRO A 372 9.29 0.56 40.76
N ARG A 373 10.35 0.02 41.39
CA ARG A 373 11.30 0.85 42.14
C ARG A 373 12.23 1.61 41.21
N ALA A 374 12.75 0.94 40.18
CA ALA A 374 13.79 1.48 39.33
C ALA A 374 13.24 2.25 38.13
N THR A 375 12.21 1.68 37.48
CA THR A 375 11.70 2.10 36.18
C THR A 375 10.30 2.69 36.23
N GLY A 376 9.61 2.62 37.38
CA GLY A 376 8.19 2.97 37.51
C GLY A 376 7.28 1.85 37.01
N ALA A 377 5.97 2.00 37.23
CA ALA A 377 4.95 1.03 36.82
C ALA A 377 4.11 1.47 35.62
N ARG A 378 4.04 2.78 35.32
CA ARG A 378 3.22 3.31 34.22
C ARG A 378 3.89 3.14 32.86
N THR A 379 3.04 2.93 31.85
CA THR A 379 3.38 3.04 30.42
C THR A 379 2.17 3.61 29.70
N ASP A 380 2.21 4.90 29.37
CA ASP A 380 1.10 5.55 28.67
C ASP A 380 1.27 5.40 27.15
N ILE A 381 2.51 5.53 26.67
CA ILE A 381 2.88 5.39 25.26
C ILE A 381 3.95 4.30 25.14
N HIS A 382 3.65 3.26 24.37
CA HIS A 382 4.66 2.29 23.99
C HIS A 382 5.05 2.50 22.53
N VAL A 383 6.33 2.80 22.30
CA VAL A 383 6.92 2.93 20.97
C VAL A 383 7.75 1.69 20.66
N THR A 384 7.50 1.08 19.51
CA THR A 384 8.09 -0.22 19.17
C THR A 384 8.39 -0.32 17.68
N ILE A 385 9.28 -1.23 17.28
CA ILE A 385 9.49 -1.53 15.86
C ILE A 385 8.62 -2.70 15.42
N HIS A 386 8.14 -2.66 14.18
CA HIS A 386 7.29 -3.72 13.64
C HIS A 386 7.99 -5.10 13.48
N LYS A 387 9.33 -5.16 13.59
CA LYS A 387 10.10 -6.39 13.37
C LYS A 387 9.92 -7.42 14.50
N HIS A 388 9.65 -6.97 15.72
CA HIS A 388 9.44 -7.83 16.89
C HIS A 388 8.20 -7.38 17.66
N ALA A 389 7.54 -8.30 18.36
CA ALA A 389 6.28 -8.06 19.06
C ALA A 389 6.43 -8.05 20.59
N PHE A 390 7.61 -7.65 21.10
CA PHE A 390 7.83 -7.58 22.55
C PHE A 390 6.90 -6.55 23.20
N ASN A 391 6.20 -6.94 24.26
CA ASN A 391 5.21 -6.12 24.98
C ASN A 391 4.03 -5.64 24.10
N TRP A 392 3.67 -6.40 23.05
CA TRP A 392 2.49 -6.11 22.22
C TRP A 392 1.17 -6.56 22.85
N ASP A 393 1.25 -7.51 23.78
CA ASP A 393 0.19 -8.01 24.65
C ASP A 393 -0.08 -7.13 25.87
N GLN A 394 0.89 -6.29 26.25
CA GLN A 394 0.77 -5.39 27.39
C GLN A 394 -0.15 -4.20 27.06
N HIS A 395 -1.12 -3.93 27.93
CA HIS A 395 -2.06 -2.83 27.73
C HIS A 395 -1.37 -1.47 27.84
N VAL A 396 -1.62 -0.58 26.86
CA VAL A 396 -1.18 0.82 26.86
C VAL A 396 -2.29 1.74 26.32
N ASP A 397 -2.28 3.02 26.67
CA ASP A 397 -3.23 3.96 26.07
C ASP A 397 -2.89 4.19 24.58
N THR A 398 -1.62 4.44 24.26
CA THR A 398 -1.17 4.68 22.89
C THR A 398 -0.02 3.77 22.50
N ARG A 399 -0.11 3.16 21.31
CA ARG A 399 0.97 2.39 20.70
C ARG A 399 1.42 3.05 19.41
N LEU A 400 2.71 3.35 19.32
CA LEU A 400 3.35 3.81 18.08
C LEU A 400 4.25 2.69 17.57
N VAL A 401 4.03 2.26 16.33
CA VAL A 401 4.84 1.19 15.72
C VAL A 401 5.61 1.79 14.55
N PHE A 402 6.93 1.71 14.59
CA PHE A 402 7.79 2.25 13.54
C PHE A 402 8.21 1.17 12.54
N GLY A 403 8.41 1.57 11.28
CA GLY A 403 8.87 0.67 10.22
C GLY A 403 9.19 1.38 8.91
N GLY A 404 10.27 0.96 8.25
CA GLY A 404 10.71 1.64 7.04
C GLY A 404 9.96 1.24 5.77
N ASP A 405 9.68 -0.06 5.63
CA ASP A 405 8.92 -0.61 4.51
C ASP A 405 7.42 -0.65 4.87
N VAL A 406 6.61 0.10 4.13
CA VAL A 406 5.18 0.25 4.38
C VAL A 406 4.45 -1.10 4.31
N GLY A 407 4.78 -1.95 3.34
CA GLY A 407 4.11 -3.24 3.15
C GLY A 407 4.37 -4.20 4.31
N ALA A 408 5.62 -4.36 4.70
CA ALA A 408 6.04 -5.19 5.82
C ALA A 408 5.55 -4.63 7.17
N TRP A 409 5.47 -3.31 7.31
CA TRP A 409 4.88 -2.66 8.48
C TRP A 409 3.39 -3.00 8.60
N ARG A 410 2.59 -2.76 7.55
CA ARG A 410 1.14 -3.08 7.53
C ARG A 410 0.88 -4.57 7.81
N SER A 411 1.66 -5.46 7.20
CA SER A 411 1.58 -6.90 7.43
C SER A 411 1.86 -7.26 8.89
N SER A 412 2.88 -6.65 9.50
CA SER A 412 3.21 -6.90 10.91
C SER A 412 2.10 -6.44 11.85
N LEU A 413 1.54 -5.23 11.63
CA LEU A 413 0.42 -4.74 12.43
C LEU A 413 -0.76 -5.71 12.38
N ARG A 414 -1.17 -6.11 11.18
CA ARG A 414 -2.30 -7.03 10.98
C ARG A 414 -2.12 -8.36 11.70
N ASN A 415 -0.91 -8.91 11.64
CA ASN A 415 -0.66 -10.29 12.08
C ASN A 415 -0.23 -10.41 13.54
N ARG A 416 0.17 -9.30 14.18
CA ARG A 416 0.83 -9.35 15.49
C ARG A 416 0.21 -8.46 16.54
N LEU A 417 -0.58 -7.44 16.17
CA LEU A 417 -1.26 -6.61 17.17
C LEU A 417 -2.25 -7.45 17.96
N VAL A 418 -2.25 -7.24 19.27
CA VAL A 418 -3.18 -7.92 20.18
C VAL A 418 -4.41 -7.03 20.35
N PRO A 419 -5.62 -7.51 19.99
CA PRO A 419 -6.88 -6.83 20.27
C PRO A 419 -7.00 -6.39 21.74
N GLY A 420 -7.38 -5.14 21.97
CA GLY A 420 -7.54 -4.60 23.33
C GLY A 420 -6.26 -4.26 24.09
N ALA A 421 -5.06 -4.57 23.57
CA ALA A 421 -3.80 -4.20 24.21
C ALA A 421 -3.39 -2.73 23.97
N GLN A 422 -4.14 -1.99 23.17
CA GLN A 422 -3.98 -0.55 22.97
C GLN A 422 -5.33 0.13 22.75
N THR A 423 -5.50 1.32 23.31
CA THR A 423 -6.67 2.16 23.02
C THR A 423 -6.48 2.94 21.72
N HIS A 424 -5.26 3.42 21.48
CA HIS A 424 -4.88 4.20 20.32
C HIS A 424 -3.68 3.59 19.58
N LEU A 425 -3.69 3.65 18.25
CA LEU A 425 -2.62 3.16 17.38
C LEU A 425 -2.19 4.25 16.40
N GLY A 426 -0.89 4.57 16.34
CA GLY A 426 -0.37 5.52 15.37
C GLY A 426 -0.49 5.01 13.93
N ASP A 427 -0.94 5.87 13.02
CA ASP A 427 -1.09 5.52 11.60
C ASP A 427 0.19 5.72 10.77
N ASP A 428 0.07 5.58 9.45
CA ASP A 428 1.19 5.68 8.51
C ASP A 428 1.95 7.02 8.60
N SER A 429 1.27 8.11 9.03
CA SER A 429 1.90 9.42 9.20
C SER A 429 2.91 9.47 10.37
N LEU A 430 2.79 8.55 11.32
CA LEU A 430 3.68 8.41 12.48
C LEU A 430 4.70 7.29 12.33
N ARG A 431 4.70 6.58 11.19
CA ARG A 431 5.46 5.34 10.99
C ARG A 431 6.98 5.52 11.00
N TRP A 432 7.49 6.62 10.45
CA TRP A 432 8.93 6.82 10.33
C TRP A 432 9.33 8.29 10.46
N PRO A 433 9.28 8.86 11.68
CA PRO A 433 9.37 10.30 11.91
C PRO A 433 10.53 11.01 11.20
N LEU A 434 11.78 10.54 11.36
CA LEU A 434 12.93 11.22 10.76
C LEU A 434 12.84 11.27 9.23
N ARG A 435 12.41 10.18 8.59
CA ARG A 435 12.38 10.05 7.13
C ARG A 435 11.13 10.68 6.51
N GLU A 436 9.98 10.48 7.11
CA GLU A 436 8.69 10.84 6.51
C GLU A 436 8.20 12.21 6.94
N ILE A 437 8.48 12.62 8.19
CA ILE A 437 8.08 13.92 8.73
C ILE A 437 9.24 14.92 8.53
N GLY A 438 10.43 14.54 8.97
CA GLY A 438 11.63 15.37 8.84
C GLY A 438 12.18 15.48 7.43
N LYS A 439 11.78 14.57 6.52
CA LYS A 439 12.30 14.47 5.15
C LYS A 439 13.84 14.35 5.08
N VAL A 440 14.47 13.87 6.16
CA VAL A 440 15.93 13.67 6.23
C VAL A 440 16.29 12.38 5.51
N GLY A 441 16.98 12.50 4.38
CA GLY A 441 17.37 11.38 3.53
C GLY A 441 18.59 10.59 4.06
N PRO A 442 18.89 9.41 3.49
CA PRO A 442 20.09 8.64 3.82
C PRO A 442 21.41 9.37 3.52
N GLU A 443 21.40 10.42 2.71
CA GLU A 443 22.61 11.21 2.44
C GLU A 443 23.01 12.09 3.62
N GLU A 444 22.02 12.64 4.34
CA GLU A 444 22.22 13.49 5.50
C GLU A 444 22.33 12.68 6.80
N TRP A 445 21.55 11.60 6.91
CA TRP A 445 21.61 10.67 8.04
C TRP A 445 21.72 9.25 7.50
N PRO A 446 22.92 8.68 7.28
CA PRO A 446 23.08 7.37 6.64
C PRO A 446 22.54 6.20 7.48
N ALA A 447 22.69 6.27 8.80
CA ALA A 447 22.27 5.21 9.70
C ALA A 447 20.73 5.06 9.73
N ILE A 448 20.26 3.86 10.10
CA ILE A 448 18.83 3.69 10.40
C ILE A 448 18.61 4.29 11.80
N PRO A 449 17.72 5.29 11.97
CA PRO A 449 17.49 5.89 13.27
C PRO A 449 16.85 4.88 14.24
N THR A 450 17.25 4.92 15.51
CA THR A 450 16.70 4.08 16.57
C THR A 450 15.25 4.44 16.87
N THR A 451 14.53 3.54 17.55
CA THR A 451 13.17 3.83 18.03
C THR A 451 13.15 5.01 18.99
N GLY A 452 14.14 5.09 19.89
CA GLY A 452 14.29 6.19 20.83
C GLY A 452 14.49 7.52 20.09
N PHE A 453 15.40 7.55 19.11
CA PHE A 453 15.68 8.76 18.35
C PHE A 453 14.53 9.22 17.47
N ASN A 454 13.84 8.31 16.77
CA ASN A 454 12.62 8.69 16.02
C ASN A 454 11.55 9.31 16.92
N THR A 455 11.42 8.81 18.16
CA THR A 455 10.46 9.35 19.13
C THR A 455 10.89 10.73 19.59
N LEU A 456 12.17 10.90 19.90
CA LEU A 456 12.75 12.19 20.26
C LEU A 456 12.57 13.23 19.17
N PHE A 457 12.94 12.88 17.94
CA PHE A 457 12.74 13.72 16.76
C PHE A 457 11.28 14.12 16.60
N LEU A 458 10.34 13.16 16.74
CA LEU A 458 8.92 13.44 16.65
C LEU A 458 8.45 14.46 17.71
N LEU A 459 8.86 14.29 18.97
CA LEU A 459 8.46 15.17 20.06
C LEU A 459 9.08 16.57 19.93
N ASP A 460 10.34 16.63 19.47
CA ASP A 460 11.03 17.89 19.17
C ASP A 460 10.33 18.63 18.02
N PHE A 461 10.06 17.92 16.92
CA PHE A 461 9.38 18.46 15.73
C PHE A 461 7.98 18.98 16.05
N LEU A 462 7.21 18.27 16.87
CA LEU A 462 5.86 18.69 17.23
C LEU A 462 5.84 19.93 18.12
N ASP A 463 6.87 20.11 18.95
CA ASP A 463 7.07 21.26 19.83
C ASP A 463 5.82 21.68 20.62
N VAL A 464 5.22 20.73 21.34
CA VAL A 464 4.02 20.98 22.15
C VAL A 464 4.15 20.56 23.62
N ASN A 465 5.26 19.92 24.00
CA ASN A 465 5.48 19.44 25.35
C ASN A 465 6.37 20.44 26.12
N PRO A 466 5.89 21.00 27.26
CA PRO A 466 6.68 21.94 28.04
C PRO A 466 7.90 21.30 28.71
N VAL A 467 7.88 19.98 28.94
CA VAL A 467 8.96 19.22 29.54
C VAL A 467 9.19 17.95 28.74
N ILE A 468 10.43 17.71 28.31
CA ILE A 468 10.87 16.46 27.68
C ILE A 468 12.12 15.95 28.40
N ASP A 469 11.94 14.90 29.19
CA ASP A 469 13.03 14.28 29.96
C ASP A 469 13.37 12.87 29.47
N LEU A 470 14.65 12.64 29.25
CA LEU A 470 15.23 11.36 28.87
C LEU A 470 15.81 10.68 30.11
N ILE A 471 15.20 9.59 30.56
CA ILE A 471 15.62 8.86 31.76
C ILE A 471 16.47 7.65 31.36
N GLY A 472 17.72 7.66 31.79
CA GLY A 472 18.70 6.60 31.55
C GLY A 472 19.20 6.46 30.12
N PHE A 473 19.10 7.50 29.30
CA PHE A 473 19.70 7.53 27.97
C PHE A 473 21.22 7.67 28.09
N ASP A 474 21.92 6.53 28.08
CA ASP A 474 23.39 6.44 28.08
C ASP A 474 23.92 5.72 26.84
N PHE A 475 23.09 5.63 25.79
CA PHE A 475 23.47 5.06 24.49
C PHE A 475 24.06 3.65 24.60
N TYR A 476 23.54 2.86 25.55
CA TYR A 476 23.94 1.49 25.86
C TYR A 476 25.35 1.34 26.46
N GLU A 477 25.96 2.41 26.96
CA GLU A 477 27.23 2.35 27.69
C GLU A 477 27.13 1.42 28.93
N SER A 478 25.99 1.40 29.62
CA SER A 478 25.73 0.48 30.76
C SER A 478 25.15 -0.88 30.35
N GLY A 479 25.08 -1.18 29.05
CA GLY A 479 24.41 -2.37 28.54
C GLY A 479 22.88 -2.25 28.53
N ALA A 480 22.21 -3.33 28.15
CA ALA A 480 20.76 -3.37 27.98
C ALA A 480 20.03 -3.87 29.23
N TYR A 481 18.89 -3.24 29.55
CA TYR A 481 17.93 -3.67 30.56
C TYR A 481 16.56 -3.89 29.90
N ARG A 482 16.25 -5.16 29.61
CA ARG A 482 15.11 -5.58 28.79
C ARG A 482 14.43 -6.81 29.38
N THR A 483 13.32 -7.25 28.78
CA THR A 483 12.72 -8.55 29.08
C THR A 483 13.71 -9.69 28.85
N SER A 484 13.52 -10.79 29.59
CA SER A 484 14.43 -11.96 29.57
C SER A 484 14.58 -12.56 28.15
N GLU A 485 13.50 -12.57 27.38
CA GLU A 485 13.47 -13.05 26.00
C GLU A 485 14.30 -12.16 25.08
N ALA A 486 14.20 -10.85 25.24
CA ALA A 486 14.93 -9.89 24.41
C ALA A 486 16.42 -9.79 24.76
N MET A 487 16.81 -10.13 25.99
CA MET A 487 18.23 -10.21 26.39
C MET A 487 19.01 -11.30 25.63
N ARG A 488 18.31 -12.29 25.03
CA ARG A 488 18.92 -13.32 24.17
C ARG A 488 19.25 -12.81 22.77
N MET A 489 18.80 -11.60 22.41
CA MET A 489 19.06 -11.00 21.11
C MET A 489 20.20 -9.97 21.21
N PRO A 490 21.18 -9.99 20.29
CA PRO A 490 22.23 -8.99 20.27
C PRO A 490 21.64 -7.59 20.05
N VAL A 491 22.22 -6.57 20.70
CA VAL A 491 21.95 -5.17 20.35
C VAL A 491 22.43 -4.96 18.92
N THR A 492 21.53 -4.61 18.01
CA THR A 492 21.85 -4.51 16.58
C THR A 492 22.84 -3.37 16.33
N SER A 493 23.95 -3.66 15.66
CA SER A 493 24.99 -2.70 15.24
C SER A 493 24.61 -1.84 14.03
N VAL A 494 23.38 -1.99 13.51
CA VAL A 494 22.87 -1.24 12.34
C VAL A 494 22.54 0.22 12.69
N HIS A 495 22.54 0.55 13.97
CA HIS A 495 22.32 1.90 14.50
C HIS A 495 23.66 2.53 14.86
N GLU A 496 23.87 3.77 14.41
CA GLU A 496 24.99 4.60 14.81
C GLU A 496 24.52 5.56 15.91
N TYR A 497 24.93 5.27 17.15
CA TYR A 497 24.45 5.98 18.33
C TYR A 497 25.18 7.32 18.57
N SER A 498 26.30 7.57 17.89
CA SER A 498 27.11 8.79 18.03
C SER A 498 26.39 10.03 17.52
N ASP A 499 25.76 9.94 16.35
CA ASP A 499 25.03 11.05 15.75
C ASP A 499 23.77 11.36 16.56
N GLU A 500 23.05 10.33 17.00
CA GLU A 500 21.88 10.47 17.88
C GLU A 500 22.27 11.12 19.21
N LYS A 501 23.40 10.71 19.80
CA LYS A 501 23.94 11.29 21.04
C LYS A 501 24.28 12.75 20.87
N THR A 502 24.96 13.11 19.79
CA THR A 502 25.33 14.50 19.49
C THR A 502 24.07 15.36 19.36
N TRP A 503 23.10 14.92 18.55
CA TRP A 503 21.84 15.63 18.34
C TRP A 503 21.08 15.89 19.64
N VAL A 504 21.06 14.91 20.55
CA VAL A 504 20.41 15.01 21.86
C VAL A 504 21.13 15.98 22.78
N LEU A 505 22.46 15.89 22.88
CA LEU A 505 23.24 16.72 23.77
C LEU A 505 23.26 18.19 23.33
N ASP A 506 23.21 18.46 22.02
CA ASP A 506 23.12 19.81 21.47
C ASP A 506 21.80 20.52 21.84
N ARG A 507 20.76 19.76 22.18
CA ARG A 507 19.44 20.26 22.58
C ARG A 507 19.20 20.19 24.09
N ALA A 508 20.15 19.66 24.86
CA ALA A 508 19.96 19.48 26.29
C ALA A 508 20.08 20.82 27.03
N THR A 509 19.07 21.17 27.82
CA THR A 509 19.12 22.31 28.76
C THR A 509 19.75 21.92 30.08
N LYS A 510 19.67 20.64 30.46
CA LYS A 510 20.27 20.10 31.68
C LYS A 510 20.63 18.63 31.51
N VAL A 511 21.80 18.25 32.00
CA VAL A 511 22.26 16.86 32.02
C VAL A 511 22.66 16.48 33.44
N THR A 512 22.13 15.38 33.95
CA THR A 512 22.53 14.74 35.20
C THR A 512 22.94 13.29 34.92
N GLU A 513 23.36 12.56 35.96
CA GLU A 513 23.75 11.16 35.83
C GLU A 513 22.66 10.27 35.22
N HIS A 514 21.38 10.55 35.50
CA HIS A 514 20.26 9.69 35.11
C HIS A 514 19.23 10.37 34.21
N ARG A 515 19.37 11.68 33.94
CA ARG A 515 18.37 12.48 33.23
C ARG A 515 19.02 13.46 32.27
N ILE A 516 18.53 13.51 31.04
CA ILE A 516 18.80 14.58 30.09
C ILE A 516 17.49 15.32 29.84
N SER A 517 17.43 16.60 30.18
CA SER A 517 16.28 17.47 29.95
C SER A 517 16.51 18.29 28.70
N LEU A 518 15.54 18.30 27.78
CA LEU A 518 15.61 19.09 26.53
C LEU A 518 14.92 20.46 26.64
N ARG A 519 13.96 20.61 27.57
CA ARG A 519 13.29 21.87 27.92
C ARG A 519 12.56 21.72 29.24
#